data_AF-A0A484KDZ2-F1
#
_entry.id   AF-A0A484KDZ2-F1
#
_cell.length_a   1.000
_cell.length_b   1.000
_cell.length_c   1.000
_cell.angle_alpha   90.00
_cell.angle_beta   90.00
_cell.angle_gamma   90.00
#
_symmetry.space_group_name_H-M   'P 1'
#
loop_
_entity.id
_entity.type
_entity.pdbx_description
1 polymer ?
#
loop_
_entity_poly.entity_id
_entity_poly.type
_entity_poly.pdbx_seq_one_letter_code
_entity_poly.pdbx_strand_id
1 'polypeptide(L)'
;MIGFPVSHLVNLHLPPAERKNELWVSILEKAYAKLHGSYEALEGGVVQDAIVDVTGGAGEEIDMRNTEAQIDLASGRLWSQVLRFNQEGFLLGAGSASGSDVHISSSGIVQGHAYSILQVREVDGYKLVQIRNPWANEVEWNGP
;
A
#
# COMPACT_ATOMS: atom_id res chain seq x y z
N MET A 1 -3.16 -31.01 -19.29
CA MET A 1 -2.85 -29.83 -20.11
C MET A 1 -3.80 -28.73 -19.66
N ILE A 2 -3.38 -27.91 -18.69
CA ILE A 2 -4.27 -26.92 -18.08
C ILE A 2 -4.19 -25.67 -18.95
N GLY A 3 -5.16 -25.52 -19.84
CA GLY A 3 -5.34 -24.33 -20.66
C GLY A 3 -5.81 -23.16 -19.80
N PHE A 4 -5.27 -21.98 -20.08
CA PHE A 4 -5.79 -20.72 -19.57
C PHE A 4 -7.10 -20.40 -20.33
N PRO A 5 -8.26 -20.33 -19.67
CA PRO A 5 -9.46 -19.80 -20.30
C PRO A 5 -9.31 -18.29 -20.43
N VAL A 6 -9.14 -17.81 -21.67
CA VAL A 6 -8.96 -16.39 -22.01
C VAL A 6 -10.28 -15.60 -21.93
N SER A 7 -11.39 -16.22 -21.52
CA SER A 7 -12.72 -15.60 -21.51
C SER A 7 -13.18 -15.05 -20.16
N HIS A 8 -12.37 -15.15 -19.10
CA HIS A 8 -12.65 -14.53 -17.78
C HIS A 8 -11.44 -13.71 -17.33
N LEU A 9 -10.96 -12.81 -18.19
CA LEU A 9 -10.20 -11.66 -17.74
C LEU A 9 -11.18 -10.73 -17.03
N VAL A 10 -11.57 -11.09 -15.81
CA VAL A 10 -11.94 -10.11 -14.80
C VAL A 10 -10.80 -9.11 -14.83
N ASN A 11 -11.11 -7.86 -15.18
CA ASN A 11 -10.17 -6.74 -15.31
C ASN A 11 -9.07 -6.89 -14.27
N LEU A 12 -7.89 -7.32 -14.71
CA LEU A 12 -6.66 -7.20 -13.95
C LEU A 12 -6.50 -5.69 -13.73
N HIS A 13 -6.97 -5.18 -12.59
CA HIS A 13 -6.79 -3.79 -12.16
C HIS A 13 -5.34 -3.49 -11.74
N LEU A 14 -4.41 -4.38 -12.10
CA LEU A 14 -3.00 -4.03 -12.12
C LEU A 14 -2.82 -2.96 -13.20
N PRO A 15 -2.14 -1.83 -12.90
CA PRO A 15 -1.70 -0.95 -13.97
C PRO A 15 -0.97 -1.77 -15.02
N PRO A 16 -1.06 -1.40 -16.30
CA PRO A 16 -0.19 -1.98 -17.30
C PRO A 16 1.24 -1.83 -16.76
N ALA A 17 1.91 -2.97 -16.51
CA ALA A 17 3.35 -2.94 -16.30
C ALA A 17 3.90 -2.11 -17.45
N GLU A 18 4.56 -0.98 -17.15
CA GLU A 18 5.06 -0.06 -18.18
C GLU A 18 5.92 -0.80 -19.22
N ARG A 19 6.42 -2.00 -18.84
CA ARG A 19 7.04 -2.98 -19.72
C ARG A 19 6.09 -4.15 -20.01
N LYS A 20 5.69 -4.28 -21.28
CA LYS A 20 4.76 -5.29 -21.82
C LYS A 20 5.13 -6.78 -21.59
N ASN A 21 6.28 -7.09 -20.97
CA ASN A 21 6.79 -8.45 -20.77
C ASN A 21 7.18 -8.77 -19.31
N GLU A 22 6.75 -7.98 -18.32
CA GLU A 22 6.98 -8.29 -16.91
C GLU A 22 5.79 -9.04 -16.31
N LEU A 23 5.93 -10.36 -16.11
CA LEU A 23 4.86 -11.22 -15.58
C LEU A 23 4.99 -11.56 -14.09
N TRP A 24 6.10 -11.18 -13.47
CA TRP A 24 6.44 -11.63 -12.11
C TRP A 24 5.40 -11.17 -11.08
N VAL A 25 4.85 -9.95 -11.20
CA VAL A 25 3.81 -9.42 -10.32
C VAL A 25 2.55 -10.27 -10.42
N SER A 26 2.06 -10.51 -11.64
CA SER A 26 0.84 -11.30 -11.87
C SER A 26 1.01 -12.77 -11.43
N ILE A 27 2.20 -13.35 -11.59
CA ILE A 27 2.49 -14.70 -11.11
C ILE A 27 2.51 -14.75 -9.58
N LEU A 28 3.14 -13.76 -8.93
CA LEU A 28 3.20 -13.67 -7.47
C LEU A 28 1.79 -13.50 -6.88
N GLU A 29 1.01 -12.56 -7.41
CA GLU A 29 -0.37 -12.32 -7.00
C GLU A 29 -1.23 -13.57 -7.17
N LYS A 30 -1.09 -14.30 -8.29
CA LYS A 30 -1.80 -15.56 -8.50
C LYS A 30 -1.42 -16.63 -7.46
N ALA A 31 -0.15 -16.73 -7.10
CA ALA A 31 0.31 -17.66 -6.08
C ALA A 31 -0.24 -17.29 -4.70
N TYR A 32 -0.29 -15.99 -4.40
CA TYR A 32 -0.88 -15.46 -3.17
C TYR A 32 -2.39 -15.72 -3.13
N ALA A 33 -3.14 -15.40 -4.18
CA ALA A 33 -4.57 -15.74 -4.31
C ALA A 33 -4.83 -17.23 -4.13
N LYS A 34 -3.95 -18.10 -4.66
CA LYS A 34 -4.06 -19.55 -4.47
C LYS A 34 -3.86 -19.96 -3.01
N LEU A 35 -2.94 -19.32 -2.28
CA LEU A 35 -2.72 -19.57 -0.85
C LEU A 35 -3.96 -19.18 -0.03
N HIS A 36 -4.61 -18.07 -0.39
CA HIS A 36 -5.80 -17.55 0.29
C HIS A 36 -7.13 -18.12 -0.27
N GLY A 37 -7.07 -19.01 -1.27
CA GLY A 37 -8.20 -19.76 -1.82
C GLY A 37 -8.80 -19.19 -3.11
N SER A 38 -8.82 -17.87 -3.28
CA SER A 38 -9.27 -17.21 -4.52
C SER A 38 -8.73 -15.78 -4.61
N TYR A 39 -8.92 -15.14 -5.77
CA TYR A 39 -8.66 -13.70 -5.92
C TYR A 39 -9.64 -12.86 -5.10
N GLU A 40 -10.91 -13.27 -5.01
CA GLU A 40 -11.92 -12.60 -4.19
C GLU A 40 -11.56 -12.59 -2.70
N ALA A 41 -10.85 -13.61 -2.22
CA ALA A 41 -10.36 -13.67 -0.85
C ALA A 41 -9.26 -12.63 -0.52
N LEU A 42 -8.70 -11.96 -1.54
CA LEU A 42 -7.70 -10.89 -1.34
C LEU A 42 -8.34 -9.50 -1.19
N GLU A 43 -9.62 -9.35 -1.52
CA GLU A 43 -10.33 -8.08 -1.41
C GLU A 43 -10.43 -7.62 0.05
N GLY A 44 -10.08 -6.36 0.32
CA GLY A 44 -10.14 -5.77 1.66
C GLY A 44 -9.03 -6.19 2.63
N GLY A 45 -7.92 -6.76 2.13
CA GLY A 45 -6.77 -7.12 2.96
C GLY A 45 -6.05 -5.92 3.61
N VAL A 46 -5.31 -6.18 4.68
CA VAL A 46 -4.50 -5.18 5.39
C VAL A 46 -3.04 -5.26 4.94
N VAL A 47 -2.41 -4.12 4.69
CA VAL A 47 -1.04 -4.04 4.12
C VAL A 47 -0.01 -4.77 4.97
N GLN A 48 -0.14 -4.75 6.30
CA GLN A 48 0.79 -5.43 7.21
C GLN A 48 0.81 -6.95 7.03
N ASP A 49 -0.35 -7.58 6.80
CA ASP A 49 -0.48 -9.02 6.69
C ASP A 49 0.24 -9.48 5.41
N ALA A 50 0.00 -8.76 4.32
CA ALA A 50 0.70 -8.98 3.06
C ALA A 50 2.22 -8.81 3.20
N ILE A 51 2.70 -7.80 3.93
CA ILE A 51 4.14 -7.60 4.17
C ILE A 51 4.72 -8.75 5.00
N VAL A 52 4.02 -9.21 6.04
CA VAL A 52 4.46 -10.34 6.87
C VAL A 52 4.51 -11.62 6.05
N ASP A 53 3.48 -11.92 5.27
CA ASP A 53 3.41 -13.15 4.48
C ASP A 53 4.53 -13.24 3.43
N VAL A 54 4.90 -12.12 2.81
CA VAL A 54 5.94 -12.11 1.75
C VAL A 54 7.36 -12.00 2.30
N THR A 55 7.55 -11.51 3.53
CA THR A 55 8.88 -11.34 4.14
C THR A 55 9.22 -12.39 5.20
N GLY A 56 8.21 -13.02 5.80
CA GLY A 56 8.36 -13.84 7.02
C GLY A 56 8.76 -13.03 8.26
N GLY A 57 8.67 -11.69 8.20
CA GLY A 57 9.02 -10.79 9.30
C GLY A 57 7.91 -10.60 10.32
N ALA A 58 8.10 -9.65 11.23
CA ALA A 58 7.06 -9.18 12.15
C ALA A 58 6.40 -7.91 11.58
N GLY A 59 5.08 -7.82 11.72
CA GLY A 59 4.29 -6.65 11.33
C GLY A 59 3.85 -5.85 12.55
N GLU A 60 3.77 -4.53 12.39
CA GLU A 60 3.20 -3.60 13.37
C GLU A 60 2.18 -2.71 12.64
N GLU A 61 0.98 -2.58 13.23
CA GLU A 61 -0.05 -1.64 12.75
C GLU A 61 -0.10 -0.42 13.67
N ILE A 62 -0.11 0.77 13.07
CA ILE A 62 -0.42 2.01 13.79
C ILE A 62 -1.77 2.52 13.29
N ASP A 63 -2.82 2.24 14.06
CA ASP A 63 -4.14 2.81 13.79
C ASP A 63 -4.15 4.30 14.15
N MET A 64 -4.13 5.14 13.13
CA MET A 64 -4.16 6.60 13.29
C MET A 64 -5.44 7.10 13.96
N ARG A 65 -6.49 6.29 14.15
CA ARG A 65 -7.70 6.67 14.90
C ARG A 65 -7.54 6.47 16.41
N ASN A 66 -6.53 5.73 16.84
CA ASN A 66 -6.27 5.48 18.25
C ASN A 66 -5.75 6.75 18.94
N THR A 67 -6.27 7.03 20.13
CA THR A 67 -5.83 8.12 21.01
C THR A 67 -4.32 8.10 21.25
N GLU A 68 -3.72 6.93 21.44
CA GLU A 68 -2.27 6.81 21.67
C GLU A 68 -1.45 7.25 20.45
N ALA A 69 -1.84 6.81 19.25
CA ALA A 69 -1.23 7.24 17.99
C ALA A 69 -1.35 8.77 17.79
N GLN A 70 -2.49 9.36 18.19
CA GLN A 70 -2.69 10.82 18.14
C GLN A 70 -1.79 11.57 19.14
N ILE A 71 -1.59 11.03 20.34
CA ILE A 71 -0.64 11.59 21.33
C ILE A 71 0.79 11.49 20.82
N ASP A 72 1.16 10.36 20.21
CA ASP A 72 2.50 10.15 19.65
C ASP A 72 2.77 11.03 18.42
N LEU A 73 1.74 11.27 17.61
CA LEU A 73 1.78 12.24 16.52
C LEU A 73 2.02 13.66 17.06
N ALA A 74 1.22 14.10 18.04
CA ALA A 74 1.31 15.44 18.61
C ALA A 74 2.64 15.69 19.34
N SER A 75 3.18 14.67 20.01
CA SER A 75 4.47 14.74 20.69
C SER A 75 5.68 14.59 19.75
N GLY A 76 5.46 14.26 18.48
CA GLY A 76 6.51 14.01 17.49
C GLY A 76 7.20 12.64 17.64
N ARG A 77 6.80 11.81 18.61
CA ARG A 77 7.33 10.45 18.77
C ARG A 77 7.04 9.57 17.55
N LEU A 78 5.83 9.66 17.01
CA LEU A 78 5.44 8.90 15.82
C LEU A 78 6.33 9.23 14.62
N TRP A 79 6.67 10.50 14.44
CA TRP A 79 7.60 10.92 13.39
C TRP A 79 8.99 10.27 13.57
N SER A 80 9.55 10.36 14.77
CA SER A 80 10.86 9.76 15.08
C SER A 80 10.86 8.24 14.86
N GLN A 81 9.76 7.56 15.21
CA GLN A 81 9.58 6.13 15.00
C GLN A 81 9.55 5.78 13.50
N VAL A 82 8.71 6.47 12.71
CA VAL A 82 8.59 6.22 11.27
C VAL A 82 9.89 6.55 10.53
N LEU A 83 10.58 7.62 10.92
CA LEU A 83 11.90 7.96 10.37
C LEU A 83 12.94 6.86 10.67
N ARG A 84 12.95 6.35 11.91
CA ARG A 84 13.84 5.23 12.30
C ARG A 84 13.54 3.98 11.48
N PHE A 85 12.29 3.57 11.35
CA PHE A 85 11.92 2.39 10.56
C PHE A 85 12.34 2.50 9.10
N ASN A 86 12.16 3.68 8.49
CA ASN A 86 12.65 3.94 7.14
C ASN A 86 14.18 3.84 7.04
N GLN A 87 14.92 4.33 8.04
CA GLN A 87 16.40 4.26 8.07
C GLN A 87 16.93 2.84 8.28
N GLU A 88 16.20 2.02 9.04
CA GLU A 88 16.54 0.62 9.31
C GLU A 88 16.12 -0.33 8.16
N GLY A 89 15.46 0.19 7.12
CA GLY A 89 15.09 -0.57 5.92
C GLY A 89 13.82 -1.40 6.06
N PHE A 90 12.93 -1.03 6.98
CA PHE A 90 11.60 -1.65 7.08
C PHE A 90 10.76 -1.36 5.85
N LEU A 91 9.89 -2.32 5.48
CA LEU A 91 8.84 -2.08 4.50
C LEU A 91 7.70 -1.32 5.16
N LEU A 92 7.33 -0.18 4.58
CA LEU A 92 6.34 0.73 5.14
C LEU A 92 5.17 0.91 4.16
N GLY A 93 3.96 0.87 4.71
CA GLY A 93 2.72 1.09 3.97
C GLY A 93 1.77 1.99 4.75
N ALA A 94 0.83 2.60 4.04
CA ALA A 94 -0.21 3.42 4.62
C ALA A 94 -1.56 3.08 3.99
N GLY A 95 -2.61 2.99 4.81
CA GLY A 95 -3.99 2.92 4.37
C GLY A 95 -4.65 4.30 4.44
N SER A 96 -5.48 4.62 3.46
CA SER A 96 -6.41 5.75 3.53
C SER A 96 -7.64 5.38 4.37
N ALA A 97 -8.48 6.38 4.70
CA ALA A 97 -9.69 6.11 5.48
C ALA A 97 -10.65 5.18 4.71
N SER A 98 -11.50 4.47 5.46
CA SER A 98 -12.50 3.59 4.87
C SER A 98 -13.38 4.34 3.87
N GLY A 99 -13.52 3.78 2.68
CA GLY A 99 -14.27 4.36 1.58
C GLY A 99 -14.21 3.42 0.37
N SER A 100 -14.67 3.91 -0.77
CA SER A 100 -14.51 3.21 -2.05
C SER A 100 -13.43 3.90 -2.88
N ASP A 101 -12.75 3.10 -3.69
CA ASP A 101 -11.82 3.45 -4.76
C ASP A 101 -12.28 4.56 -5.72
N VAL A 102 -13.59 4.80 -5.81
CA VAL A 102 -14.15 5.92 -6.60
C VAL A 102 -14.09 7.27 -5.87
N HIS A 103 -13.86 7.26 -4.55
CA HIS A 103 -13.80 8.47 -3.74
C HIS A 103 -12.36 8.95 -3.61
N ILE A 104 -12.05 10.04 -4.33
CA ILE A 104 -10.78 10.74 -4.25
C ILE A 104 -11.00 11.99 -3.39
N SER A 105 -10.16 12.21 -2.38
CA SER A 105 -10.20 13.43 -1.57
C SER A 105 -9.94 14.67 -2.43
N SER A 106 -10.27 15.86 -1.92
CA SER A 106 -9.92 17.12 -2.58
C SER A 106 -8.41 17.27 -2.82
N SER A 107 -7.61 16.55 -2.02
CA SER A 107 -6.15 16.53 -2.08
C SER A 107 -5.56 15.39 -2.94
N GLY A 108 -6.38 14.61 -3.64
CA GLY A 108 -5.92 13.56 -4.56
C GLY A 108 -5.66 12.20 -3.91
N ILE A 109 -6.09 11.97 -2.66
CA ILE A 109 -5.99 10.66 -1.98
C ILE A 109 -7.24 9.82 -2.25
N VAL A 110 -7.08 8.72 -2.96
CA VAL A 110 -8.07 7.64 -3.08
C VAL A 110 -8.36 7.06 -1.69
N GLN A 111 -9.64 6.94 -1.32
CA GLN A 111 -10.12 6.30 -0.10
C GLN A 111 -10.25 4.78 -0.24
N GLY A 112 -10.21 4.03 0.86
CA GLY A 112 -10.22 2.57 0.84
C GLY A 112 -8.99 1.95 0.15
N HIS A 113 -7.93 2.74 -0.03
CA HIS A 113 -6.76 2.40 -0.83
C HIS A 113 -5.48 2.32 0.00
N ALA A 114 -4.57 1.45 -0.44
CA ALA A 114 -3.25 1.24 0.15
C ALA A 114 -2.16 1.93 -0.67
N TYR A 115 -1.21 2.56 0.02
CA TYR A 115 -0.05 3.23 -0.55
C TYR A 115 1.23 2.64 0.02
N SER A 116 2.29 2.56 -0.80
CA SER A 116 3.62 2.24 -0.30
C SER A 116 4.32 3.52 0.18
N ILE A 117 4.94 3.50 1.35
CA ILE A 117 5.83 4.58 1.79
C ILE A 117 7.24 4.23 1.28
N LEU A 118 7.77 5.06 0.38
CA LEU A 118 9.07 4.84 -0.24
C LEU A 118 10.21 5.52 0.53
N GLN A 119 9.91 6.67 1.13
CA GLN A 119 10.91 7.50 1.77
C GLN A 119 10.29 8.40 2.82
N VAL A 120 11.02 8.56 3.93
CA VAL A 120 10.69 9.47 5.02
C VAL A 120 11.91 10.36 5.24
N ARG A 121 11.74 11.68 5.14
CA ARG A 121 12.83 12.65 5.27
C ARG A 121 12.39 13.94 5.94
N GLU A 122 13.34 14.57 6.60
CA GLU A 122 13.22 15.96 7.04
C GLU A 122 14.10 16.84 6.15
N VAL A 123 13.49 17.86 5.54
CA VAL A 123 14.17 18.78 4.62
C VAL A 123 13.71 20.20 4.95
N ASP A 124 14.65 21.11 5.21
CA ASP A 124 14.38 22.51 5.53
C ASP A 124 13.35 22.74 6.66
N GLY A 125 13.34 21.85 7.65
CA GLY A 125 12.39 21.88 8.77
C GLY A 125 11.01 21.26 8.46
N TYR A 126 10.79 20.79 7.24
CA TYR A 126 9.57 20.08 6.84
C TYR A 126 9.73 18.57 6.95
N LYS A 127 8.69 17.93 7.47
CA LYS A 127 8.58 16.48 7.63
C LYS A 127 7.82 15.92 6.43
N LEU A 128 8.53 15.20 5.56
CA LEU A 128 8.03 14.73 4.27
C LEU A 128 7.99 13.20 4.21
N VAL A 129 6.89 12.68 3.66
CA VAL A 129 6.71 11.25 3.37
C VAL A 129 6.42 11.11 1.87
N GLN A 130 7.26 10.35 1.18
CA GLN A 130 7.02 9.98 -0.21
C GLN A 130 6.17 8.71 -0.25
N ILE A 131 4.95 8.84 -0.78
CA ILE A 131 4.04 7.72 -0.98
C ILE A 131 3.91 7.37 -2.46
N ARG A 132 3.59 6.10 -2.75
CA ARG A 132 3.31 5.61 -4.10
C ARG A 132 1.91 5.03 -4.17
N ASN A 133 1.14 5.51 -5.13
CA ASN A 133 -0.12 4.87 -5.53
C ASN A 133 0.19 3.63 -6.39
N PRO A 134 -0.21 2.40 -5.98
CA PRO A 134 0.07 1.18 -6.73
C PRO A 134 -0.68 1.11 -8.07
N TRP A 135 -1.74 1.88 -8.30
CA TRP A 135 -2.48 1.88 -9.57
C TRP A 135 -1.78 2.62 -10.69
N ALA A 136 -0.64 3.29 -10.43
CA ALA A 136 0.17 4.01 -11.42
C ALA A 136 -0.69 4.80 -12.45
N ASN A 137 -1.79 5.38 -12.00
CA ASN A 137 -2.70 6.20 -12.78
C ASN A 137 -2.38 7.68 -12.53
N GLU A 138 -3.06 8.58 -13.25
CA GLU A 138 -2.87 10.03 -13.10
C GLU A 138 -3.37 10.58 -11.75
N VAL A 139 -3.85 9.73 -10.83
CA VAL A 139 -4.34 10.14 -9.51
C VAL A 139 -3.19 10.14 -8.51
N GLU A 140 -2.54 11.30 -8.42
CA GLU A 140 -1.51 11.60 -7.45
C GLU A 140 -1.97 12.68 -6.46
N TRP A 141 -1.27 12.73 -5.32
CA TRP A 141 -1.42 13.78 -4.33
C TRP A 141 -1.21 15.16 -4.98
N ASN A 142 -2.17 16.07 -4.81
CA ASN A 142 -2.20 17.34 -5.52
C ASN A 142 -2.04 18.58 -4.60
N GLY A 143 -1.55 18.44 -3.36
CA GLY A 143 -1.31 19.65 -2.58
C GLY A 143 -0.49 19.54 -1.30
N PRO A 144 0.56 20.35 -1.11
CA PRO A 144 0.83 21.00 0.17
C PRO A 144 -0.22 22.08 0.48
#